data_AF-A0AAJ7SDA2-F1
#
_entry.id   AF-A0AAJ7SDA2-F1
#
_cell.length_a   1.000
_cell.length_b   1.000
_cell.length_c   1.000
_cell.angle_alpha   90.00
_cell.angle_beta   90.00
_cell.angle_gamma   90.00
#
_symmetry.space_group_name_H-M   'P 1'
#
loop_
_entity.id
_entity.type
_entity.pdbx_description
1 polymer ?
#
loop_
_entity_poly.entity_id
_entity_poly.type
_entity_poly.pdbx_seq_one_letter_code
_entity_poly.pdbx_strand_id
1 'polypeptide(L)'
;MLVSLMTCASFFLYVNWRFSTTHAPSPILAELMGQPLLRTLEVKAGECDFTPAFDPYQTNYQLHIEYDQLVIMLRATPFTDDILLIVEGSPLQNDQWLNYTCGAGQTNLSIHLTSKDTARILSNYVISITRKRHQVSSNISVLNVCQMMQDCDMRIDQSYGCGLGPLAPRASLSWAAFWIGRKHLPLCKNGFSTEARWLVPCGSCSSSKTCAWDEARWTYPDCQHMETPRVVLQHCLSTAKILFLGDSTLRGMMYEAVQQLDGSLARWEKSHDIAVYNQTNRGNTVFAFAYYPKFWRRELPSFEWTLKKLIDRVPASRIKGEDMVLVLGGVHWLTKTHMDAALKLLSEQGLHGARIVVKTLGAGFHQRVHGVHFLPKESLKKIVSHNQHIITASLQRGFAVVDTLRMTYARYKDFTEGKCACHFHKVMKLRANLYQVEGLINRQYTNMMLQNLCS
;
A
#
# COMPACT_ATOMS: atom_id res chain seq x y z
N MET A 1 51.75 35.70 -3.99
CA MET A 1 51.84 34.98 -2.70
C MET A 1 50.70 35.45 -1.81
N LEU A 2 50.18 34.53 -1.00
CA LEU A 2 48.82 34.45 -0.47
C LEU A 2 48.23 35.67 0.24
N VAL A 3 46.89 35.72 0.12
CA VAL A 3 45.91 36.66 0.64
C VAL A 3 45.28 36.12 1.94
N SER A 4 44.84 37.06 2.78
CA SER A 4 43.93 36.92 3.95
C SER A 4 42.77 35.92 3.78
N LEU A 5 42.40 35.19 4.84
CA LEU A 5 41.01 34.84 5.20
C LEU A 5 40.89 34.13 6.56
N MET A 6 39.82 34.47 7.28
CA MET A 6 39.34 33.88 8.54
C MET A 6 39.21 32.35 8.49
N THR A 7 39.53 31.66 9.58
CA THR A 7 38.88 30.39 9.94
C THR A 7 38.69 30.29 11.44
N CYS A 8 37.44 29.99 11.82
CA CYS A 8 37.01 29.52 13.12
C CYS A 8 37.32 28.02 13.17
N ALA A 9 38.12 27.56 14.12
CA ALA A 9 38.43 26.14 14.29
C ALA A 9 38.36 25.76 15.77
N SER A 10 37.48 24.81 16.03
CA SER A 10 37.15 24.15 17.27
C SER A 10 38.35 23.60 18.02
N PHE A 11 38.46 23.90 19.32
CA PHE A 11 39.34 23.15 20.23
C PHE A 11 38.54 22.02 20.88
N PHE A 12 38.97 20.79 20.60
CA PHE A 12 38.57 19.57 21.28
C PHE A 12 38.92 19.64 22.77
N LEU A 13 37.93 19.49 23.64
CA LEU A 13 38.14 19.09 25.04
C LEU A 13 37.73 17.62 25.18
N TYR A 14 38.74 16.75 25.11
CA TYR A 14 38.68 15.38 25.61
C TYR A 14 38.63 15.45 27.14
N VAL A 15 37.45 15.34 27.73
CA VAL A 15 37.32 15.10 29.18
C VAL A 15 37.10 13.62 29.39
N ASN A 16 38.17 12.95 29.79
CA ASN A 16 38.21 11.54 30.15
C ASN A 16 37.51 11.36 31.51
N TRP A 17 36.20 11.09 31.53
CA TRP A 17 35.49 10.71 32.74
C TRP A 17 35.76 9.23 33.05
N ARG A 18 36.77 8.97 33.90
CA ARG A 18 36.87 7.69 34.62
C ARG A 18 35.79 7.68 35.71
N PHE A 19 34.79 6.83 35.55
CA PHE A 19 33.81 6.55 36.60
C PHE A 19 34.49 5.81 37.77
N SER A 20 34.62 6.50 38.90
CA SER A 20 34.76 5.88 40.22
C SER A 20 33.39 5.37 40.66
N THR A 21 33.32 4.08 40.97
CA THR A 21 32.13 3.37 41.46
C THR A 21 31.84 3.72 42.93
N THR A 22 31.38 4.93 43.28
CA THR A 22 30.86 5.23 44.64
C THR A 22 29.91 6.43 44.73
N HIS A 23 29.33 6.93 43.64
CA HIS A 23 28.31 7.99 43.73
C HIS A 23 26.94 7.42 43.39
N ALA A 24 26.05 7.42 44.39
CA ALA A 24 24.63 7.19 44.19
C ALA A 24 24.14 8.16 43.08
N PRO A 25 23.31 7.68 42.15
CA PRO A 25 22.73 8.54 41.12
C PRO A 25 22.08 9.75 41.79
N SER A 26 22.22 10.93 41.18
CA SER A 26 21.50 12.15 41.61
C SER A 26 20.03 11.81 41.91
N PRO A 27 19.39 12.40 42.93
CA PRO A 27 18.01 12.10 43.31
C PRO A 27 17.03 12.16 42.11
N ILE A 28 17.29 13.07 41.17
CA ILE A 28 16.52 13.24 39.93
C ILE A 28 16.68 12.03 38.99
N LEU A 29 17.89 11.47 38.90
CA LEU A 29 18.17 10.26 38.12
C LEU A 29 17.54 9.03 38.75
N ALA A 30 17.53 8.94 40.09
CA ALA A 30 16.83 7.87 40.81
C ALA A 30 15.31 7.91 40.60
N GLU A 31 14.72 9.11 40.58
CA GLU A 31 13.29 9.31 40.29
C GLU A 31 12.93 8.97 38.83
N LEU A 32 13.76 9.38 37.86
CA LEU A 32 13.58 9.07 36.43
C LEU A 32 13.75 7.57 36.12
N MET A 33 14.66 6.87 36.80
CA MET A 33 14.88 5.43 36.63
C MET A 33 13.66 4.58 37.02
N GLY A 34 12.73 5.11 37.82
CA GLY A 34 11.48 4.44 38.20
C GLY A 34 10.29 4.74 37.27
N GLN A 35 10.42 5.69 36.33
CA GLN A 35 9.31 6.09 35.46
C GLN A 35 9.33 5.34 34.13
N PRO A 36 8.15 5.04 33.54
CA PRO A 36 8.05 4.35 32.26
C PRO A 36 8.30 5.31 31.09
N LEU A 37 9.50 5.88 31.04
CA LEU A 37 9.93 6.87 30.05
C LEU A 37 11.11 6.35 29.20
N LEU A 38 11.24 6.93 28.01
CA LEU A 38 12.41 6.76 27.17
C LEU A 38 13.54 7.68 27.65
N ARG A 39 14.75 7.13 27.77
CA ARG A 39 16.00 7.88 27.98
C ARG A 39 16.50 8.48 26.67
N THR A 40 16.39 7.73 25.57
CA THR A 40 16.76 8.20 24.24
C THR A 40 15.70 7.81 23.22
N LEU A 41 15.48 8.70 22.26
CA LEU A 41 14.72 8.45 21.04
C LEU A 41 15.43 9.15 19.90
N GLU A 42 15.87 8.38 18.92
CA GLU A 42 16.63 8.87 17.78
C GLU A 42 16.02 8.38 16.48
N VAL A 43 16.18 9.21 15.45
CA VAL A 43 15.76 8.91 14.08
C VAL A 43 16.89 9.23 13.10
N LYS A 44 17.02 8.39 12.07
CA LYS A 44 17.85 8.66 10.89
C LYS A 44 16.99 8.56 9.63
N ALA A 45 16.82 9.67 8.93
CA ALA A 45 16.13 9.72 7.65
C ALA A 45 16.46 11.01 6.86
N GLY A 46 17.66 11.07 6.26
CA GLY A 46 18.15 12.31 5.65
C GLY A 46 18.31 13.42 6.70
N GLU A 47 18.15 14.68 6.29
CA GLU A 47 18.09 15.83 7.20
C GLU A 47 16.68 15.92 7.80
N CYS A 48 16.48 15.29 8.96
CA CYS A 48 15.21 15.32 9.68
C CYS A 48 15.43 15.37 11.19
N ASP A 49 14.64 16.18 11.88
CA ASP A 49 14.63 16.26 13.33
C ASP A 49 13.19 16.09 13.86
N PHE A 50 13.08 15.60 15.09
CA PHE A 50 11.80 15.59 15.78
C PHE A 50 11.32 17.00 16.06
N THR A 51 10.02 17.21 15.92
CA THR A 51 9.33 18.41 16.39
C THR A 51 8.27 18.02 17.41
N PRO A 52 8.39 18.41 18.70
CA PRO A 52 9.52 19.11 19.30
C PRO A 52 10.79 18.24 19.37
N ALA A 53 11.94 18.84 19.72
CA ALA A 53 13.13 18.08 20.05
C ALA A 53 12.85 17.07 21.18
N PHE A 54 13.59 15.96 21.22
CA PHE A 54 13.31 14.88 22.16
C PHE A 54 13.37 15.35 23.62
N ASP A 55 12.30 15.06 24.36
CA ASP A 55 12.17 15.25 25.80
C ASP A 55 11.45 14.02 26.36
N PRO A 56 12.01 13.29 27.34
CA PRO A 56 11.38 12.10 27.91
C PRO A 56 9.91 12.26 28.33
N TYR A 57 9.49 13.45 28.76
CA TYR A 57 8.12 13.73 29.20
C TYR A 57 7.16 14.00 28.03
N GLN A 58 7.68 14.28 26.84
CA GLN A 58 6.90 14.42 25.61
C GLN A 58 6.66 13.05 24.98
N THR A 59 5.40 12.71 24.77
CA THR A 59 4.99 11.43 24.20
C THR A 59 4.52 11.53 22.76
N ASN A 60 4.47 12.73 22.18
CA ASN A 60 4.01 12.96 20.81
C ASN A 60 5.04 13.77 20.04
N TYR A 61 5.47 13.25 18.90
CA TYR A 61 6.47 13.85 18.04
C TYR A 61 5.98 13.91 16.60
N GLN A 62 6.46 14.89 15.86
CA GLN A 62 6.27 15.01 14.42
C GLN A 62 7.59 14.86 13.70
N LEU A 63 7.54 14.23 12.53
CA LEU A 63 8.68 14.06 11.63
C LEU A 63 8.23 14.33 10.19
N HIS A 64 8.93 15.20 9.48
CA HIS A 64 8.66 15.48 8.07
C HIS A 64 9.81 14.95 7.22
N ILE A 65 9.49 14.18 6.17
CA ILE A 65 10.49 13.56 5.30
C ILE A 65 10.15 13.77 3.83
N GLU A 66 11.18 13.80 2.97
CA GLU A 66 11.03 13.93 1.53
C GLU A 66 10.30 12.74 0.89
N TYR A 67 9.72 12.96 -0.29
CA TYR A 67 8.96 11.93 -1.02
C TYR A 67 9.77 10.65 -1.25
N ASP A 68 11.05 10.77 -1.64
CA ASP A 68 11.92 9.63 -1.92
C ASP A 68 12.43 8.90 -0.66
N GLN A 69 12.20 9.45 0.54
CA GLN A 69 12.58 8.82 1.81
C GLN A 69 11.51 7.81 2.25
N LEU A 70 11.65 6.56 1.82
CA LEU A 70 10.61 5.53 2.05
C LEU A 70 10.74 4.80 3.39
N VAL A 71 11.91 4.84 4.02
CA VAL A 71 12.23 4.13 5.26
C VAL A 71 12.94 5.08 6.21
N ILE A 72 12.54 5.09 7.47
CA ILE A 72 13.32 5.73 8.54
C ILE A 72 13.99 4.65 9.40
N MET A 73 15.11 4.98 10.02
CA MET A 73 15.67 4.14 11.08
C MET A 73 15.36 4.78 12.43
N LEU A 74 14.82 3.98 13.35
CA LEU A 74 14.47 4.39 14.70
C LEU A 74 15.36 3.68 15.72
N ARG A 75 15.78 4.38 16.76
CA ARG A 75 16.45 3.79 17.92
C ARG A 75 15.89 4.39 19.20
N ALA A 76 15.60 3.56 20.18
CA ALA A 76 15.06 4.01 21.46
C ALA A 76 15.63 3.19 22.61
N THR A 77 15.77 3.81 23.78
CA THR A 77 16.23 3.13 24.99
C THR A 77 15.42 3.61 26.20
N PRO A 78 14.84 2.71 27.02
CA PRO A 78 14.17 3.09 28.26
C PRO A 78 15.18 3.53 29.35
N PHE A 79 14.70 4.16 30.42
CA PHE A 79 15.54 4.49 31.58
C PHE A 79 15.93 3.26 32.42
N THR A 80 15.11 2.21 32.41
CA THR A 80 15.34 0.95 33.15
C THR A 80 15.23 -0.25 32.21
N ASP A 81 16.02 -1.28 32.50
CA ASP A 81 15.97 -2.55 31.80
C ASP A 81 14.69 -3.35 32.13
N ASP A 82 13.90 -2.96 33.15
CA ASP A 82 12.63 -3.63 33.48
C ASP A 82 11.49 -3.35 32.50
N ILE A 83 11.74 -2.47 31.53
CA ILE A 83 10.80 -2.08 30.48
C ILE A 83 11.18 -2.74 29.16
N LEU A 84 10.19 -3.33 28.49
CA LEU A 84 10.27 -3.80 27.11
C LEU A 84 9.67 -2.78 26.16
N LEU A 85 10.39 -2.50 25.08
CA LEU A 85 9.89 -1.68 23.98
C LEU A 85 9.16 -2.55 22.98
N ILE A 86 7.88 -2.27 22.74
CA ILE A 86 7.09 -2.93 21.69
C ILE A 86 6.79 -1.91 20.61
N VAL A 87 7.35 -2.13 19.42
CA VAL A 87 7.09 -1.31 18.24
C VAL A 87 6.30 -2.11 17.25
N GLU A 88 5.09 -1.64 16.94
CA GLU A 88 4.20 -2.28 15.97
C GLU A 88 3.97 -3.79 16.22
N GLY A 89 3.82 -4.17 17.50
CA GLY A 89 3.57 -5.54 17.93
C GLY A 89 4.79 -6.45 18.03
N SER A 90 6.01 -5.94 17.76
CA SER A 90 7.26 -6.69 17.90
C SER A 90 8.16 -6.05 18.96
N PRO A 91 8.87 -6.85 19.78
CA PRO A 91 9.84 -6.33 20.71
C PRO A 91 11.03 -5.71 19.97
N LEU A 92 11.41 -4.50 20.38
CA LEU A 92 12.64 -3.84 19.97
C LEU A 92 13.70 -4.05 21.05
N GLN A 93 14.87 -4.58 20.67
CA GLN A 93 15.98 -4.68 21.60
C GLN A 93 16.53 -3.28 21.93
N ASN A 94 16.94 -3.09 23.19
CA ASN A 94 17.51 -1.82 23.66
C ASN A 94 18.70 -1.41 22.75
N ASP A 95 18.72 -0.13 22.36
CA ASP A 95 19.76 0.47 21.51
C ASP A 95 19.90 -0.13 20.09
N GLN A 96 18.93 -0.92 19.63
CA GLN A 96 18.93 -1.46 18.26
C GLN A 96 18.24 -0.50 17.27
N TRP A 97 18.83 -0.34 16.08
CA TRP A 97 18.19 0.34 14.97
C TRP A 97 17.08 -0.51 14.34
N LEU A 98 15.90 0.09 14.18
CA LEU A 98 14.73 -0.49 13.57
C LEU A 98 14.39 0.25 12.27
N ASN A 99 14.30 -0.47 11.16
CA ASN A 99 13.81 0.09 9.90
C ASN A 99 12.27 0.13 9.90
N TYR A 100 11.69 1.31 9.67
CA TYR A 100 10.25 1.53 9.57
C TYR A 100 9.86 2.14 8.22
N THR A 101 8.89 1.49 7.56
CA THR A 101 8.35 1.90 6.26
C THR A 101 7.40 3.09 6.41
N CYS A 102 7.61 4.13 5.61
CA CYS A 102 6.84 5.37 5.64
C CYS A 102 5.99 5.54 4.38
N GLY A 103 4.66 5.42 4.51
CA GLY A 103 3.74 5.66 3.41
C GLY A 103 3.59 7.15 3.06
N ALA A 104 3.10 7.45 1.86
CA ALA A 104 2.93 8.81 1.36
C ALA A 104 1.80 9.53 2.13
N GLY A 105 2.11 10.72 2.65
CA GLY A 105 1.26 11.43 3.60
C GLY A 105 1.56 11.04 5.06
N GLN A 106 0.55 11.14 5.91
CA GLN A 106 0.71 10.93 7.35
C GLN A 106 0.59 9.45 7.75
N THR A 107 1.56 8.97 8.53
CA THR A 107 1.61 7.66 9.18
C THR A 107 1.95 7.83 10.66
N ASN A 108 1.28 7.10 11.55
CA ASN A 108 1.59 7.12 12.98
C ASN A 108 2.34 5.86 13.38
N LEU A 109 3.52 6.05 13.97
CA LEU A 109 4.34 4.99 14.57
C LEU A 109 4.17 5.04 16.09
N SER A 110 3.75 3.93 16.71
CA SER A 110 3.59 3.82 18.16
C SER A 110 4.67 2.93 18.78
N ILE A 111 5.27 3.41 19.87
CA ILE A 111 6.26 2.71 20.68
C ILE A 111 5.65 2.53 22.06
N HIS A 112 5.28 1.30 22.40
CA HIS A 112 4.71 0.96 23.69
C HIS A 112 5.83 0.55 24.65
N LEU A 113 5.86 1.16 25.83
CA LEU A 113 6.71 0.75 26.94
C LEU A 113 5.89 -0.20 27.79
N THR A 114 6.36 -1.43 27.94
CA THR A 114 5.63 -2.50 28.63
C THR A 114 6.46 -3.04 29.79
N SER A 115 5.80 -3.42 30.88
CA SER A 115 6.47 -4.08 32.00
C SER A 115 6.89 -5.50 31.62
N LYS A 116 8.12 -5.90 32.00
CA LYS A 116 8.64 -7.25 31.73
C LYS A 116 7.82 -8.38 32.37
N ASP A 117 7.27 -8.14 33.56
CA ASP A 117 6.61 -9.14 34.40
C ASP A 117 5.15 -9.43 34.00
N THR A 118 4.41 -8.37 33.66
CA THR A 118 2.95 -8.38 33.49
C THR A 118 2.53 -8.05 32.05
N ALA A 119 3.48 -7.67 31.19
CA ALA A 119 3.24 -7.22 29.82
C ALA A 119 2.20 -6.07 29.74
N ARG A 120 2.09 -5.27 30.80
CA ARG A 120 1.16 -4.13 30.87
C ARG A 120 1.79 -2.95 30.15
N ILE A 121 1.01 -2.27 29.29
CA ILE A 121 1.45 -1.00 28.69
C ILE A 121 1.53 0.05 29.82
N LEU A 122 2.72 0.58 30.04
CA LEU A 122 3.02 1.60 31.04
C LEU A 122 2.99 3.00 30.44
N SER A 123 3.49 3.16 29.21
CA SER A 123 3.49 4.42 28.47
C SER A 123 3.49 4.17 26.95
N ASN A 124 3.15 5.19 26.17
CA ASN A 124 3.13 5.13 24.71
C ASN A 124 3.69 6.41 24.11
N TYR A 125 4.68 6.25 23.23
CA TYR A 125 5.23 7.34 22.42
C TYR A 125 4.72 7.22 20.99
N VAL A 126 4.22 8.32 20.44
CA VAL A 126 3.66 8.39 19.09
C VAL A 126 4.49 9.34 18.24
N ILE A 127 4.97 8.84 17.10
CA ILE A 127 5.67 9.64 16.09
C ILE A 127 4.75 9.74 14.87
N SER A 128 4.23 10.94 14.62
CA SER A 128 3.47 11.29 13.41
C SER A 128 4.44 11.65 12.30
N ILE A 129 4.64 10.73 11.37
CA ILE A 129 5.55 10.88 10.23
C ILE A 129 4.75 11.36 9.01
N THR A 130 5.10 12.51 8.46
CA THR A 130 4.50 13.06 7.24
C THR A 130 5.52 12.98 6.11
N ARG A 131 5.36 11.98 5.24
CA ARG A 131 6.13 11.90 3.99
C ARG A 131 5.47 12.77 2.93
N LYS A 132 6.24 13.67 2.31
CA LYS A 132 5.74 14.54 1.25
C LYS A 132 5.06 13.72 0.15
N ARG A 133 3.95 14.26 -0.37
CA ARG A 133 3.30 13.80 -1.61
C ARG A 133 3.79 14.66 -2.76
N HIS A 134 3.57 14.19 -3.99
CA HIS A 134 3.78 15.01 -5.17
C HIS A 134 2.98 16.31 -5.08
N GLN A 135 3.52 17.38 -5.65
CA GLN A 135 2.82 18.66 -5.68
C GLN A 135 1.67 18.61 -6.70
N VAL A 136 0.56 19.26 -6.33
CA VAL A 136 -0.57 19.48 -7.23
C VAL A 136 -0.20 20.63 -8.15
N SER A 137 -0.19 20.37 -9.46
CA SER A 137 0.05 21.42 -10.46
C SER A 137 -1.26 22.08 -10.89
N SER A 138 -1.24 23.40 -11.07
CA SER A 138 -2.35 24.17 -11.64
C SER A 138 -2.26 24.23 -13.17
N ASN A 139 -3.40 24.19 -13.85
CA ASN A 139 -3.53 24.21 -15.32
C ASN A 139 -2.97 22.97 -16.05
N ILE A 140 -3.49 21.80 -15.67
CA ILE A 140 -3.07 20.49 -16.21
C ILE A 140 -3.34 20.29 -17.71
N SER A 141 -4.26 21.06 -18.30
CA SER A 141 -4.75 20.85 -19.67
C SER A 141 -3.70 21.15 -20.74
N VAL A 142 -2.78 22.07 -20.46
CA VAL A 142 -1.71 22.52 -21.37
C VAL A 142 -0.40 21.76 -21.21
N LEU A 143 -0.29 20.89 -20.19
CA LEU A 143 0.93 20.13 -19.91
C LEU A 143 1.20 19.07 -20.98
N ASN A 144 2.48 18.69 -21.13
CA ASN A 144 2.91 17.63 -22.05
C ASN A 144 2.48 16.26 -21.53
N VAL A 145 2.21 15.34 -22.44
CA VAL A 145 1.94 13.93 -22.11
C VAL A 145 3.25 13.17 -21.99
N CYS A 146 3.65 12.85 -20.76
CA CYS A 146 4.81 12.02 -20.49
C CYS A 146 4.37 10.59 -20.18
N GLN A 147 5.23 9.62 -20.47
CA GLN A 147 5.01 8.21 -20.17
C GLN A 147 6.03 7.70 -19.17
N MET A 148 5.64 6.69 -18.39
CA MET A 148 6.54 5.96 -17.50
C MET A 148 6.17 4.46 -17.50
N MET A 149 7.17 3.64 -17.83
CA MET A 149 7.05 2.18 -17.79
C MET A 149 7.45 1.62 -16.42
N GLN A 150 8.52 2.18 -15.83
CA GLN A 150 9.02 1.83 -14.51
C GLN A 150 9.86 2.96 -13.91
N ASP A 151 10.01 2.99 -12.60
CA ASP A 151 10.95 3.89 -11.91
C ASP A 151 12.40 3.38 -12.05
N CYS A 152 13.37 4.29 -12.17
CA CYS A 152 14.78 3.91 -12.36
C CYS A 152 15.42 3.30 -11.11
N ASP A 153 14.94 3.63 -9.91
CA ASP A 153 15.42 3.02 -8.67
C ASP A 153 14.98 1.56 -8.55
N MET A 154 13.90 1.19 -9.25
CA MET A 154 13.32 -0.14 -9.27
C MET A 154 13.13 -0.67 -10.70
N ARG A 155 14.24 -0.79 -11.43
CA ARG A 155 14.25 -1.43 -12.75
C ARG A 155 14.13 -2.96 -12.62
N ILE A 156 12.91 -3.48 -12.78
CA ILE A 156 12.60 -4.92 -12.68
C ILE A 156 12.62 -5.57 -14.07
N ASP A 157 12.09 -4.89 -15.08
CA ASP A 157 12.00 -5.42 -16.44
C ASP A 157 13.03 -4.73 -17.35
N GLN A 158 13.99 -5.50 -17.85
CA GLN A 158 15.07 -4.97 -18.68
C GLN A 158 14.60 -4.62 -20.10
N SER A 159 13.50 -5.20 -20.57
CA SER A 159 12.93 -4.96 -21.90
C SER A 159 12.35 -3.54 -22.05
N TYR A 160 12.16 -2.82 -20.95
CA TYR A 160 11.66 -1.45 -20.96
C TYR A 160 12.70 -0.47 -20.40
N GLY A 161 12.64 0.78 -20.89
CA GLY A 161 13.31 1.92 -20.27
C GLY A 161 12.73 2.22 -18.87
N CYS A 162 13.38 3.11 -18.14
CA CYS A 162 12.92 3.59 -16.84
C CYS A 162 12.83 5.13 -16.83
N GLY A 163 12.12 5.67 -15.84
CA GLY A 163 11.92 7.09 -15.67
C GLY A 163 10.83 7.65 -16.57
N LEU A 164 10.61 8.96 -16.44
CA LEU A 164 9.72 9.70 -17.31
C LEU A 164 10.37 9.90 -18.67
N GLY A 165 9.56 9.82 -19.72
CA GLY A 165 9.97 10.12 -21.07
C GLY A 165 8.81 10.68 -21.91
N PRO A 166 9.10 11.31 -23.05
CA PRO A 166 8.07 11.77 -23.96
C PRO A 166 7.29 10.57 -24.54
N LEU A 167 5.99 10.75 -24.78
CA LEU A 167 5.17 9.77 -25.47
C LEU A 167 5.36 9.91 -27.00
N ALA A 168 6.35 9.27 -27.59
CA ALA A 168 6.53 9.29 -29.05
C ALA A 168 5.45 8.44 -29.78
N PRO A 169 4.93 8.88 -30.95
CA PRO A 169 5.21 10.15 -31.67
C PRO A 169 4.35 11.34 -31.19
N ARG A 170 3.53 11.16 -30.15
CA ARG A 170 2.56 12.14 -29.61
C ARG A 170 3.17 13.14 -28.60
N ALA A 171 4.47 13.37 -28.68
CA ALA A 171 5.22 14.15 -27.68
C ALA A 171 4.81 15.63 -27.63
N SER A 172 4.23 16.16 -28.71
CA SER A 172 3.77 17.55 -28.84
C SER A 172 2.30 17.76 -28.44
N LEU A 173 1.55 16.71 -28.12
CA LEU A 173 0.16 16.86 -27.70
C LEU A 173 0.09 17.37 -26.26
N SER A 174 -0.79 18.34 -26.04
CA SER A 174 -1.20 18.70 -24.69
C SER A 174 -2.04 17.60 -24.07
N TRP A 175 -2.06 17.54 -22.74
CA TRP A 175 -2.85 16.59 -21.97
C TRP A 175 -4.32 16.58 -22.41
N ALA A 176 -4.94 17.76 -22.57
CA ALA A 176 -6.32 17.87 -23.03
C ALA A 176 -6.53 17.34 -24.45
N ALA A 177 -5.67 17.73 -25.40
CA ALA A 177 -5.77 17.27 -26.79
C ALA A 177 -5.61 15.75 -26.90
N PHE A 178 -4.69 15.17 -26.12
CA PHE A 178 -4.48 13.74 -26.06
C PHE A 178 -5.73 12.98 -25.60
N TRP A 179 -6.40 13.43 -24.54
CA TRP A 179 -7.62 12.77 -24.05
C TRP A 179 -8.82 12.96 -24.97
N ILE A 180 -8.94 14.08 -25.67
CA ILE A 180 -9.97 14.27 -26.71
C ILE A 180 -9.82 13.20 -27.79
N GLY A 181 -8.61 12.99 -28.30
CA GLY A 181 -8.34 12.00 -29.34
C GLY A 181 -8.58 10.55 -28.90
N ARG A 182 -8.60 10.27 -27.60
CA ARG A 182 -8.82 8.92 -27.05
C ARG A 182 -10.28 8.57 -26.78
N LYS A 183 -11.20 9.54 -26.79
CA LYS A 183 -12.63 9.29 -26.51
C LYS A 183 -13.25 8.22 -27.43
N HIS A 184 -12.73 8.06 -28.64
CA HIS A 184 -13.21 7.10 -29.64
C HIS A 184 -12.65 5.68 -29.49
N LEU A 185 -11.70 5.45 -28.58
CA LEU A 185 -11.14 4.12 -28.38
C LEU A 185 -12.18 3.17 -27.76
N PRO A 186 -12.20 1.89 -28.17
CA PRO A 186 -13.08 0.90 -27.57
C PRO A 186 -12.74 0.67 -26.09
N LEU A 187 -13.71 0.14 -25.35
CA LEU A 187 -13.46 -0.32 -23.98
C LEU A 187 -12.52 -1.54 -24.01
N CYS A 188 -11.56 -1.55 -23.09
CA CYS A 188 -10.67 -2.71 -22.92
C CYS A 188 -11.47 -3.93 -22.44
N LYS A 189 -11.28 -5.07 -23.13
CA LYS A 189 -11.92 -6.36 -22.78
C LYS A 189 -11.32 -7.02 -21.55
N ASN A 190 -10.05 -6.75 -21.26
CA ASN A 190 -9.31 -7.26 -20.11
C ASN A 190 -8.40 -6.18 -19.55
N GLY A 191 -7.95 -6.33 -18.31
CA GLY A 191 -7.06 -5.41 -17.62
C GLY A 191 -5.57 -5.74 -17.79
N PHE A 192 -5.12 -6.26 -18.94
CA PHE A 192 -3.72 -6.59 -19.19
C PHE A 192 -3.24 -6.18 -20.59
N SER A 193 -2.03 -5.62 -20.68
CA SER A 193 -1.31 -5.40 -21.94
C SER A 193 0.18 -5.23 -21.65
N THR A 194 1.01 -5.78 -22.53
CA THR A 194 2.47 -5.59 -22.51
C THR A 194 2.86 -4.15 -22.83
N GLU A 195 1.99 -3.35 -23.44
CA GLU A 195 2.26 -1.95 -23.79
C GLU A 195 1.57 -0.95 -22.84
N ALA A 196 0.91 -1.46 -21.80
CA ALA A 196 0.30 -0.62 -20.79
C ALA A 196 1.35 0.18 -20.00
N ARG A 197 1.02 1.42 -19.67
CA ARG A 197 1.96 2.39 -19.09
C ARG A 197 1.25 3.50 -18.31
N TRP A 198 1.97 4.12 -17.39
CA TRP A 198 1.52 5.37 -16.78
C TRP A 198 1.71 6.51 -17.77
N LEU A 199 0.67 7.32 -17.94
CA LEU A 199 0.78 8.64 -18.53
C LEU A 199 0.61 9.69 -17.45
N VAL A 200 1.47 10.71 -17.49
CA VAL A 200 1.56 11.75 -16.47
C VAL A 200 1.65 13.11 -17.18
N PRO A 201 0.79 14.08 -16.86
CA PRO A 201 0.92 15.43 -17.38
C PRO A 201 2.09 16.14 -16.69
N CYS A 202 3.04 16.66 -17.47
CA CYS A 202 4.20 17.37 -16.93
C CYS A 202 4.56 18.62 -17.73
N GLY A 203 5.17 19.60 -17.04
CA GLY A 203 5.84 20.72 -17.72
C GLY A 203 7.01 20.23 -18.58
N SER A 204 7.78 19.27 -18.06
CA SER A 204 8.85 18.58 -18.79
C SER A 204 8.87 17.08 -18.50
N CYS A 205 9.01 16.26 -19.56
CA CYS A 205 9.18 14.82 -19.40
C CYS A 205 10.55 14.39 -18.89
N SER A 206 11.48 15.34 -18.66
CA SER A 206 12.77 15.08 -18.01
C SER A 206 12.77 15.34 -16.50
N SER A 207 11.70 15.89 -15.93
CA SER A 207 11.65 16.30 -14.53
C SER A 207 10.33 15.93 -13.85
N SER A 208 10.39 14.94 -12.95
CA SER A 208 9.25 14.48 -12.15
C SER A 208 8.64 15.56 -11.27
N LYS A 209 9.41 16.58 -10.89
CA LYS A 209 8.95 17.72 -10.08
C LYS A 209 7.97 18.63 -10.80
N THR A 210 7.93 18.58 -12.14
CA THR A 210 7.02 19.40 -12.96
C THR A 210 5.71 18.70 -13.29
N CYS A 211 5.49 17.50 -12.76
CA CYS A 211 4.39 16.62 -13.10
C CYS A 211 3.22 16.72 -12.12
N ALA A 212 2.00 16.68 -12.64
CA ALA A 212 0.79 16.54 -11.83
C ALA A 212 0.49 15.04 -11.62
N TRP A 213 1.16 14.42 -10.65
CA TRP A 213 1.08 12.98 -10.42
C TRP A 213 -0.28 12.47 -9.94
N ASP A 214 -1.10 13.35 -9.37
CA ASP A 214 -2.48 13.04 -8.97
C ASP A 214 -3.42 12.87 -10.18
N GLU A 215 -3.00 13.37 -11.35
CA GLU A 215 -3.71 13.21 -12.62
C GLU A 215 -3.19 12.03 -13.46
N ALA A 216 -2.17 11.32 -12.97
CA ALA A 216 -1.58 10.21 -13.70
C ALA A 216 -2.62 9.12 -13.98
N ARG A 217 -2.60 8.56 -15.20
CA ARG A 217 -3.53 7.49 -15.61
C ARG A 217 -2.78 6.29 -16.13
N TRP A 218 -3.21 5.09 -15.73
CA TRP A 218 -2.74 3.86 -16.34
C TRP A 218 -3.48 3.66 -17.66
N THR A 219 -2.74 3.48 -18.75
CA THR A 219 -3.32 3.50 -20.09
C THR A 219 -2.85 2.34 -20.95
N TYR A 220 -3.69 2.01 -21.92
CA TYR A 220 -3.46 1.01 -22.95
C TYR A 220 -3.41 1.73 -24.30
N PRO A 221 -2.59 1.30 -25.27
CA PRO A 221 -2.51 2.03 -26.55
C PRO A 221 -3.84 2.10 -27.28
N ASP A 222 -4.52 0.96 -27.40
CA ASP A 222 -5.61 0.75 -28.37
C ASP A 222 -7.00 0.64 -27.75
N CYS A 223 -7.09 0.73 -26.43
CA CYS A 223 -8.36 0.69 -25.71
C CYS A 223 -8.30 1.57 -24.46
N GLN A 224 -9.44 1.77 -23.80
CA GLN A 224 -9.52 2.52 -22.56
C GLN A 224 -10.33 1.79 -21.49
N HIS A 225 -9.92 2.01 -20.24
CA HIS A 225 -10.77 1.78 -19.09
C HIS A 225 -11.37 3.11 -18.64
N MET A 226 -12.67 3.13 -18.46
CA MET A 226 -13.47 4.28 -18.09
C MET A 226 -14.10 4.00 -16.73
N GLU A 227 -14.20 5.03 -15.89
CA GLU A 227 -14.99 4.93 -14.67
C GLU A 227 -16.45 4.67 -15.04
N THR A 228 -17.03 3.62 -14.47
CA THR A 228 -18.43 3.27 -14.74
C THR A 228 -19.33 4.16 -13.88
N PRO A 229 -20.28 4.92 -14.46
CA PRO A 229 -21.15 5.78 -13.67
C PRO A 229 -21.89 5.00 -12.59
N ARG A 230 -22.03 5.58 -11.39
CA ARG A 230 -22.65 4.90 -10.22
C ARG A 230 -24.00 4.27 -10.54
N VAL A 231 -24.86 4.96 -11.28
CA VAL A 231 -26.20 4.45 -11.65
C VAL A 231 -26.09 3.18 -12.50
N VAL A 232 -25.12 3.14 -13.42
CA VAL A 232 -24.85 1.95 -14.25
C VAL A 232 -24.29 0.82 -13.38
N LEU A 233 -23.36 1.12 -12.47
CA LEU A 233 -22.83 0.14 -11.51
C LEU A 233 -23.94 -0.47 -10.63
N GLN A 234 -24.83 0.36 -10.09
CA GLN A 234 -25.94 -0.07 -9.23
C GLN A 234 -26.91 -1.01 -9.97
N HIS A 235 -27.18 -0.73 -11.26
CA HIS A 235 -28.01 -1.59 -12.08
C HIS A 235 -27.31 -2.91 -12.44
N CYS A 236 -26.09 -2.83 -12.98
CA CYS A 236 -25.27 -3.98 -13.38
C CYS A 236 -25.01 -4.97 -12.23
N LEU A 237 -24.65 -4.45 -11.05
CA LEU A 237 -24.29 -5.27 -9.89
C LEU A 237 -25.50 -5.58 -9.01
N SER A 238 -26.71 -5.29 -9.47
CA SER A 238 -27.93 -5.79 -8.83
C SER A 238 -27.84 -7.31 -8.70
N THR A 239 -28.27 -7.85 -7.57
CA THR A 239 -28.17 -9.27 -7.19
C THR A 239 -26.77 -9.86 -7.05
N ALA A 240 -25.70 -9.17 -7.48
CA ALA A 240 -24.35 -9.70 -7.45
C ALA A 240 -23.84 -10.00 -6.04
N LYS A 241 -23.06 -11.08 -5.93
CA LYS A 241 -22.35 -11.53 -4.73
C LYS A 241 -20.86 -11.53 -5.05
N ILE A 242 -20.14 -10.50 -4.62
CA ILE A 242 -18.75 -10.25 -4.98
C ILE A 242 -17.85 -10.62 -3.81
N LEU A 243 -17.15 -11.74 -3.94
CA LEU A 243 -16.34 -12.36 -2.91
C LEU A 243 -14.85 -12.11 -3.22
N PHE A 244 -14.15 -11.44 -2.32
CA PHE A 244 -12.73 -11.14 -2.40
C PHE A 244 -11.93 -12.11 -1.53
N LEU A 245 -11.05 -12.89 -2.12
CA LEU A 245 -10.13 -13.78 -1.41
C LEU A 245 -8.69 -13.38 -1.69
N GLY A 246 -8.05 -12.76 -0.69
CA GLY A 246 -6.66 -12.35 -0.84
C GLY A 246 -6.16 -11.50 0.29
N ASP A 247 -5.13 -10.71 0.03
CA ASP A 247 -4.52 -9.89 1.07
C ASP A 247 -5.20 -8.52 1.21
N SER A 248 -4.57 -7.66 2.00
CA SER A 248 -5.00 -6.27 2.20
C SER A 248 -5.15 -5.44 0.93
N THR A 249 -4.49 -5.80 -0.18
CA THR A 249 -4.67 -5.09 -1.47
C THR A 249 -6.03 -5.38 -2.09
N LEU A 250 -6.52 -6.63 -2.00
CA LEU A 250 -7.89 -6.98 -2.41
C LEU A 250 -8.94 -6.37 -1.48
N ARG A 251 -8.63 -6.27 -0.18
CA ARG A 251 -9.50 -5.54 0.75
C ARG A 251 -9.65 -4.07 0.33
N GLY A 252 -8.57 -3.44 -0.14
CA GLY A 252 -8.59 -2.10 -0.73
C GLY A 252 -9.46 -1.99 -1.98
N MET A 253 -9.41 -2.99 -2.86
CA MET A 253 -10.31 -3.07 -4.03
C MET A 253 -11.77 -3.17 -3.62
N MET A 254 -12.08 -4.04 -2.65
CA MET A 254 -13.45 -4.18 -2.13
C MET A 254 -13.95 -2.85 -1.57
N TYR A 255 -13.15 -2.18 -0.75
CA TYR A 255 -13.52 -0.88 -0.17
C TYR A 255 -13.76 0.19 -1.22
N GLU A 256 -12.89 0.29 -2.23
CA GLU A 256 -13.10 1.24 -3.32
C GLU A 256 -14.34 0.89 -4.15
N ALA A 257 -14.62 -0.40 -4.39
CA ALA A 257 -15.81 -0.83 -5.12
C ALA A 257 -17.11 -0.50 -4.36
N VAL A 258 -17.15 -0.76 -3.04
CA VAL A 258 -18.29 -0.36 -2.20
C VAL A 258 -18.47 1.16 -2.21
N GLN A 259 -17.37 1.92 -2.08
CA GLN A 259 -17.41 3.37 -2.16
C GLN A 259 -17.95 3.88 -3.50
N GLN A 260 -17.56 3.30 -4.64
CA GLN A 260 -18.06 3.76 -5.93
C GLN A 260 -19.56 3.46 -6.08
N LEU A 261 -20.03 2.34 -5.55
CA LEU A 261 -21.42 1.89 -5.60
C LEU A 261 -22.35 2.71 -4.69
N ASP A 262 -21.94 2.97 -3.45
CA ASP A 262 -22.75 3.61 -2.41
C ASP A 262 -22.36 5.08 -2.16
N GLY A 263 -21.24 5.53 -2.71
CA GLY A 263 -20.65 6.86 -2.52
C GLY A 263 -19.74 7.00 -1.31
N SER A 264 -19.78 6.07 -0.36
CA SER A 264 -18.93 6.04 0.82
C SER A 264 -18.94 4.67 1.46
N LEU A 265 -18.16 4.48 2.52
CA LEU A 265 -18.21 3.29 3.36
C LEU A 265 -18.96 3.59 4.67
N ALA A 266 -19.98 2.81 5.00
CA ALA A 266 -20.69 2.91 6.29
C ALA A 266 -19.85 2.38 7.47
N ARG A 267 -18.92 1.47 7.19
CA ARG A 267 -18.01 0.89 8.18
C ARG A 267 -16.69 0.51 7.54
N TRP A 268 -15.65 0.52 8.35
CA TRP A 268 -14.33 0.06 7.98
C TRP A 268 -13.75 -0.77 9.12
N GLU A 269 -13.12 -1.88 8.77
CA GLU A 269 -12.40 -2.71 9.71
C GLU A 269 -11.09 -3.22 9.09
N LYS A 270 -10.02 -3.22 9.88
CA LYS A 270 -8.80 -3.96 9.53
C LYS A 270 -9.01 -5.44 9.87
N SER A 271 -10.06 -6.05 9.31
CA SER A 271 -10.41 -7.44 9.60
C SER A 271 -9.38 -8.38 8.97
N HIS A 272 -8.84 -9.25 9.82
CA HIS A 272 -8.01 -10.40 9.46
C HIS A 272 -8.83 -11.69 9.32
N ASP A 273 -10.16 -11.58 9.50
CA ASP A 273 -11.15 -12.64 9.32
C ASP A 273 -12.05 -12.33 8.12
N ILE A 274 -13.33 -12.67 8.19
CA ILE A 274 -14.28 -12.50 7.10
C ILE A 274 -15.11 -11.23 7.34
N ALA A 275 -15.06 -10.30 6.40
CA ALA A 275 -15.89 -9.09 6.38
C ALA A 275 -17.05 -9.27 5.39
N VAL A 276 -18.29 -8.93 5.76
CA VAL A 276 -19.48 -9.10 4.89
C VAL A 276 -20.35 -7.85 4.84
N TYR A 277 -20.31 -7.11 3.74
CA TYR A 277 -21.11 -5.92 3.46
C TYR A 277 -22.36 -6.32 2.68
N ASN A 278 -23.49 -6.45 3.36
CA ASN A 278 -24.76 -6.94 2.80
C ASN A 278 -25.85 -5.86 2.66
N GLN A 279 -25.58 -4.62 3.08
CA GLN A 279 -26.48 -3.47 2.95
C GLN A 279 -26.12 -2.57 1.76
N THR A 280 -25.16 -2.99 0.93
CA THR A 280 -24.69 -2.21 -0.22
C THR A 280 -25.70 -2.23 -1.37
N ASN A 281 -25.75 -1.16 -2.16
CA ASN A 281 -26.73 -1.00 -3.24
C ASN A 281 -28.18 -1.26 -2.76
N ARG A 282 -28.54 -0.64 -1.62
CA ARG A 282 -29.85 -0.83 -0.95
C ARG A 282 -30.16 -2.29 -0.59
N GLY A 283 -29.13 -3.08 -0.30
CA GLY A 283 -29.24 -4.50 0.04
C GLY A 283 -29.30 -5.46 -1.16
N ASN A 284 -29.15 -4.95 -2.39
CA ASN A 284 -29.20 -5.77 -3.60
C ASN A 284 -27.87 -6.42 -3.95
N THR A 285 -26.76 -5.85 -3.50
CA THR A 285 -25.40 -6.34 -3.76
C THR A 285 -24.77 -6.78 -2.44
N VAL A 286 -23.99 -7.85 -2.45
CA VAL A 286 -23.18 -8.26 -1.29
C VAL A 286 -21.71 -8.25 -1.66
N PHE A 287 -20.90 -7.62 -0.83
CA PHE A 287 -19.44 -7.76 -0.87
C PHE A 287 -18.99 -8.58 0.33
N ALA A 288 -18.09 -9.53 0.11
CA ALA A 288 -17.44 -10.24 1.20
C ALA A 288 -15.94 -10.32 0.96
N PHE A 289 -15.15 -10.30 2.03
CA PHE A 289 -13.70 -10.41 1.97
C PHE A 289 -13.20 -11.44 2.97
N ALA A 290 -12.23 -12.26 2.57
CA ALA A 290 -11.45 -13.09 3.48
C ALA A 290 -9.95 -12.89 3.22
N TYR A 291 -9.18 -12.76 4.31
CA TYR A 291 -7.74 -12.62 4.19
C TYR A 291 -7.05 -13.95 3.88
N TYR A 292 -6.28 -14.00 2.79
CA TYR A 292 -5.40 -15.12 2.45
C TYR A 292 -4.10 -14.65 1.76
N PRO A 293 -2.95 -15.25 2.10
CA PRO A 293 -2.74 -16.23 3.18
C PRO A 293 -2.54 -15.55 4.55
N LYS A 294 -2.88 -16.23 5.64
CA LYS A 294 -2.80 -15.68 7.01
C LYS A 294 -1.38 -15.81 7.59
N PHE A 295 -0.42 -15.06 7.05
CA PHE A 295 1.02 -15.17 7.38
C PHE A 295 1.38 -15.02 8.88
N TRP A 296 0.48 -14.49 9.72
CA TRP A 296 0.68 -14.35 11.17
C TRP A 296 0.25 -15.59 11.98
N ARG A 297 -0.35 -16.61 11.35
CA ARG A 297 -0.72 -17.85 12.04
C ARG A 297 0.36 -18.92 11.88
N ARG A 298 0.60 -19.68 12.96
CA ARG A 298 1.48 -20.87 12.93
C ARG A 298 0.91 -21.95 12.01
N GLU A 299 -0.40 -22.19 12.10
CA GLU A 299 -1.14 -23.07 11.20
C GLU A 299 -1.86 -22.24 10.14
N LEU A 300 -1.35 -22.31 8.92
CA LEU A 300 -1.95 -21.64 7.77
C LEU A 300 -3.17 -22.45 7.31
N PRO A 301 -4.39 -21.89 7.38
CA PRO A 301 -5.53 -22.54 6.76
C PRO A 301 -5.28 -22.71 5.26
N SER A 302 -5.71 -23.82 4.68
CA SER A 302 -5.59 -24.01 3.24
C SER A 302 -6.41 -22.97 2.47
N PHE A 303 -6.04 -22.79 1.20
CA PHE A 303 -6.78 -21.92 0.28
C PHE A 303 -8.24 -22.34 0.17
N GLU A 304 -8.48 -23.64 -0.04
CA GLU A 304 -9.80 -24.23 -0.20
C GLU A 304 -10.66 -24.06 1.05
N TRP A 305 -10.06 -24.27 2.23
CA TRP A 305 -10.76 -24.05 3.49
C TRP A 305 -11.17 -22.58 3.64
N THR A 306 -10.27 -21.65 3.31
CA THR A 306 -10.53 -20.21 3.42
C THR A 306 -11.60 -19.77 2.42
N LEU A 307 -11.53 -20.26 1.18
CA LEU A 307 -12.54 -19.99 0.15
C LEU A 307 -13.90 -20.56 0.54
N LYS A 308 -13.94 -21.80 1.03
CA LYS A 308 -15.18 -22.41 1.52
C LYS A 308 -15.79 -21.60 2.66
N LYS A 309 -14.99 -21.19 3.64
CA LYS A 309 -15.46 -20.35 4.74
C LYS A 309 -16.00 -19.00 4.25
N LEU A 310 -15.40 -18.40 3.23
CA LEU A 310 -15.89 -17.16 2.62
C LEU A 310 -17.25 -17.39 1.95
N ILE A 311 -17.40 -18.46 1.18
CA ILE A 311 -18.67 -18.84 0.52
C ILE A 311 -19.76 -19.09 1.58
N ASP A 312 -19.48 -19.90 2.60
CA ASP A 312 -20.43 -20.26 3.67
C ASP A 312 -20.93 -19.05 4.47
N ARG A 313 -20.19 -17.93 4.47
CA ARG A 313 -20.58 -16.69 5.17
C ARG A 313 -21.53 -15.80 4.39
N VAL A 314 -21.63 -16.00 3.08
CA VAL A 314 -22.62 -15.32 2.27
C VAL A 314 -23.92 -16.15 2.33
N PRO A 315 -25.08 -15.58 2.69
CA PRO A 315 -26.29 -16.35 2.95
C PRO A 315 -26.65 -17.34 1.82
N ALA A 316 -26.58 -18.64 2.13
CA ALA A 316 -26.69 -19.75 1.17
C ALA A 316 -28.04 -19.80 0.43
N SER A 317 -29.11 -19.25 1.01
CA SER A 317 -30.43 -19.19 0.37
C SER A 317 -30.51 -18.22 -0.83
N ARG A 318 -29.38 -17.63 -1.27
CA ARG A 318 -29.34 -16.52 -2.25
C ARG A 318 -28.13 -16.50 -3.20
N ILE A 319 -27.37 -17.59 -3.35
CA ILE A 319 -26.22 -17.60 -4.29
C ILE A 319 -26.46 -18.60 -5.41
N LYS A 320 -26.81 -18.10 -6.59
CA LYS A 320 -26.62 -18.84 -7.83
C LYS A 320 -25.22 -18.58 -8.35
N GLY A 321 -24.61 -19.54 -9.03
CA GLY A 321 -23.28 -19.35 -9.61
C GLY A 321 -23.23 -18.13 -10.54
N GLU A 322 -24.24 -17.92 -11.37
CA GLU A 322 -24.36 -16.76 -12.27
C GLU A 322 -24.36 -15.39 -11.58
N ASP A 323 -24.84 -15.30 -10.33
CA ASP A 323 -24.84 -14.08 -9.52
C ASP A 323 -23.51 -13.88 -8.77
N MET A 324 -22.61 -14.88 -8.79
CA MET A 324 -21.38 -14.87 -8.01
C MET A 324 -20.18 -14.40 -8.82
N VAL A 325 -19.43 -13.47 -8.22
CA VAL A 325 -18.13 -13.03 -8.70
C VAL A 325 -17.08 -13.36 -7.64
N LEU A 326 -16.09 -14.18 -7.98
CA LEU A 326 -14.93 -14.44 -7.13
C LEU A 326 -13.74 -13.62 -7.62
N VAL A 327 -13.27 -12.69 -6.79
CA VAL A 327 -12.06 -11.91 -7.03
C VAL A 327 -10.93 -12.51 -6.18
N LEU A 328 -9.89 -13.03 -6.84
CA LEU A 328 -8.78 -13.70 -6.16
C LEU A 328 -7.43 -13.12 -6.55
N GLY A 329 -6.51 -13.05 -5.58
CA GLY A 329 -5.15 -12.56 -5.81
C GLY A 329 -4.55 -11.79 -4.64
N GLY A 330 -3.40 -11.19 -4.89
CA GLY A 330 -2.66 -10.46 -3.86
C GLY A 330 -1.19 -10.31 -4.22
N VAL A 331 -0.37 -10.01 -3.24
CA VAL A 331 1.06 -9.77 -3.37
C VAL A 331 1.79 -11.11 -3.21
N HIS A 332 2.31 -11.61 -4.33
CA HIS A 332 3.33 -12.67 -4.42
C HIS A 332 2.96 -14.10 -3.96
N TRP A 333 1.68 -14.43 -3.78
CA TRP A 333 1.28 -15.79 -3.36
C TRP A 333 0.47 -16.58 -4.41
N LEU A 334 -0.19 -15.90 -5.36
CA LEU A 334 -1.11 -16.56 -6.29
C LEU A 334 -0.34 -17.46 -7.28
N THR A 335 -0.93 -18.62 -7.61
CA THR A 335 -0.38 -19.58 -8.58
C THR A 335 -1.50 -20.28 -9.35
N LYS A 336 -1.15 -21.03 -10.41
CA LYS A 336 -2.09 -21.89 -11.15
C LYS A 336 -2.81 -22.90 -10.23
N THR A 337 -2.11 -23.46 -9.24
CA THR A 337 -2.70 -24.42 -8.29
C THR A 337 -3.87 -23.83 -7.54
N HIS A 338 -3.78 -22.57 -7.12
CA HIS A 338 -4.88 -21.86 -6.44
C HIS A 338 -6.09 -21.66 -7.37
N MET A 339 -5.85 -21.38 -8.66
CA MET A 339 -6.91 -21.26 -9.66
C MET A 339 -7.63 -22.59 -9.89
N ASP A 340 -6.88 -23.68 -9.99
CA ASP A 340 -7.42 -25.03 -10.17
C ASP A 340 -8.23 -25.46 -8.94
N ALA A 341 -7.73 -25.15 -7.74
CA ALA A 341 -8.44 -25.37 -6.48
C ALA A 341 -9.74 -24.57 -6.38
N ALA A 342 -9.74 -23.30 -6.83
CA ALA A 342 -10.94 -22.47 -6.85
C ALA A 342 -12.02 -23.06 -7.77
N LEU A 343 -11.66 -23.46 -8.99
CA LEU A 343 -12.58 -24.09 -9.94
C LEU A 343 -13.18 -25.38 -9.38
N LYS A 344 -12.33 -26.24 -8.82
CA LYS A 344 -12.75 -27.50 -8.22
C LYS A 344 -13.77 -27.25 -7.10
N LEU A 345 -13.45 -26.36 -6.16
CA LEU A 345 -14.33 -26.07 -5.04
C LEU A 345 -15.67 -25.45 -5.48
N LEU A 346 -15.64 -24.49 -6.42
CA LEU A 346 -16.88 -23.89 -6.95
C LEU A 346 -17.78 -24.94 -7.61
N SER A 347 -17.19 -25.87 -8.37
CA SER A 347 -17.93 -27.00 -8.95
C SER A 347 -18.52 -27.91 -7.87
N GLU A 348 -17.77 -28.25 -6.83
CA GLU A 348 -18.23 -29.09 -5.71
C GLU A 348 -19.35 -28.43 -4.89
N GLN A 349 -19.41 -27.10 -4.87
CA GLN A 349 -20.50 -26.33 -4.23
C GLN A 349 -21.68 -26.06 -5.18
N GLY A 350 -21.67 -26.59 -6.42
CA GLY A 350 -22.74 -26.36 -7.41
C GLY A 350 -22.81 -24.92 -7.93
N LEU A 351 -21.74 -24.13 -7.76
CA LEU A 351 -21.66 -22.72 -8.16
C LEU A 351 -21.16 -22.58 -9.61
N HIS A 352 -21.72 -23.40 -10.50
CA HIS A 352 -21.43 -23.33 -11.93
C HIS A 352 -21.86 -21.97 -12.50
N GLY A 353 -21.03 -21.38 -13.36
CA GLY A 353 -21.28 -20.04 -13.93
C GLY A 353 -20.72 -18.87 -13.10
N ALA A 354 -20.11 -19.13 -11.93
CA ALA A 354 -19.41 -18.10 -11.17
C ALA A 354 -18.30 -17.45 -12.02
N ARG A 355 -18.31 -16.11 -12.06
CA ARG A 355 -17.30 -15.32 -12.75
C ARG A 355 -16.06 -15.21 -11.87
N ILE A 356 -14.88 -15.47 -12.42
CA ILE A 356 -13.62 -15.34 -11.69
C ILE A 356 -12.83 -14.17 -12.26
N VAL A 357 -12.42 -13.26 -11.37
CA VAL A 357 -11.51 -12.15 -11.67
C VAL A 357 -10.20 -12.38 -10.93
N VAL A 358 -9.10 -12.43 -11.67
CA VAL A 358 -7.76 -12.55 -11.13
C VAL A 358 -7.10 -11.18 -11.05
N LYS A 359 -6.83 -10.74 -9.84
CA LYS A 359 -5.91 -9.63 -9.59
C LYS A 359 -4.50 -10.20 -9.52
N THR A 360 -3.60 -9.72 -10.38
CA THR A 360 -2.24 -10.26 -10.46
C THR A 360 -1.35 -9.80 -9.30
N LEU A 361 -0.03 -9.91 -9.43
CA LEU A 361 0.92 -9.57 -8.37
C LEU A 361 1.05 -8.05 -8.19
N GLY A 362 1.78 -7.59 -7.15
CA GLY A 362 2.00 -6.18 -6.88
C GLY A 362 3.42 -5.88 -6.40
N ALA A 363 3.79 -4.62 -6.23
CA ALA A 363 5.16 -4.20 -5.90
C ALA A 363 5.57 -4.33 -4.41
N GLY A 364 4.77 -4.97 -3.55
CA GLY A 364 5.07 -5.08 -2.12
C GLY A 364 6.39 -5.79 -1.80
N PHE A 365 6.82 -5.73 -0.55
CA PHE A 365 8.02 -6.42 -0.02
C PHE A 365 9.36 -5.99 -0.63
N HIS A 366 9.40 -4.83 -1.29
CA HIS A 366 10.62 -4.29 -1.88
C HIS A 366 11.52 -3.52 -0.88
N GLN A 367 11.09 -3.39 0.39
CA GLN A 367 11.83 -2.68 1.44
C GLN A 367 12.33 -3.66 2.50
N ARG A 368 13.58 -3.49 2.94
CA ARG A 368 14.12 -4.24 4.07
C ARG A 368 13.68 -3.56 5.36
N VAL A 369 12.57 -4.03 5.92
CA VAL A 369 12.04 -3.54 7.21
C VAL A 369 11.82 -4.68 8.19
N HIS A 370 11.88 -4.35 9.48
CA HIS A 370 11.85 -5.35 10.53
C HIS A 370 10.50 -6.07 10.61
N GLY A 371 10.55 -7.39 10.79
CA GLY A 371 9.35 -8.23 10.94
C GLY A 371 8.53 -8.39 9.65
N VAL A 372 9.08 -8.02 8.49
CA VAL A 372 8.40 -8.14 7.19
C VAL A 372 9.29 -8.88 6.20
N HIS A 373 8.68 -9.72 5.39
CA HIS A 373 9.35 -10.37 4.27
C HIS A 373 9.96 -9.34 3.31
N PHE A 374 11.17 -9.61 2.82
CA PHE A 374 11.88 -8.75 1.87
C PHE A 374 12.29 -9.55 0.63
N LEU A 375 12.02 -8.97 -0.54
CA LEU A 375 12.44 -9.50 -1.82
C LEU A 375 13.56 -8.63 -2.42
N PRO A 376 14.76 -9.20 -2.61
CA PRO A 376 15.84 -8.49 -3.30
C PRO A 376 15.49 -8.30 -4.79
N LYS A 377 16.18 -7.35 -5.45
CA LYS A 377 15.93 -6.98 -6.85
C LYS A 377 15.96 -8.17 -7.81
N GLU A 378 16.83 -9.14 -7.57
CA GLU A 378 16.96 -10.37 -8.36
C GLU A 378 15.70 -11.23 -8.26
N SER A 379 15.10 -11.32 -7.08
CA SER A 379 13.84 -12.01 -6.87
C SER A 379 12.66 -11.26 -7.48
N LEU A 380 12.70 -9.93 -7.50
CA LEU A 380 11.69 -9.12 -8.20
C LEU A 380 11.65 -9.43 -9.71
N LYS A 381 12.78 -9.74 -10.35
CA LYS A 381 12.78 -10.16 -11.77
C LYS A 381 11.98 -11.45 -12.00
N LYS A 382 12.09 -12.41 -11.07
CA LYS A 382 11.32 -13.67 -11.13
C LYS A 382 9.81 -13.43 -11.01
N ILE A 383 9.40 -12.39 -10.29
CA ILE A 383 7.99 -12.02 -10.16
C ILE A 383 7.38 -11.60 -11.49
N VAL A 384 8.13 -10.95 -12.39
CA VAL A 384 7.62 -10.58 -13.72
C VAL A 384 7.25 -11.83 -14.53
N SER A 385 8.15 -12.81 -14.59
CA SER A 385 7.89 -14.09 -15.26
C SER A 385 6.71 -14.84 -14.62
N HIS A 386 6.67 -14.89 -13.28
CA HIS A 386 5.56 -15.51 -12.55
C HIS A 386 4.22 -14.82 -12.83
N ASN A 387 4.20 -13.50 -12.89
CA ASN A 387 3.02 -12.71 -13.22
C ASN A 387 2.50 -13.02 -14.63
N GLN A 388 3.41 -13.17 -15.60
CA GLN A 388 3.04 -13.56 -16.96
C GLN A 388 2.41 -14.96 -16.99
N HIS A 389 2.94 -15.92 -16.23
CA HIS A 389 2.33 -17.25 -16.10
C HIS A 389 0.92 -17.19 -15.48
N ILE A 390 0.71 -16.34 -14.46
CA ILE A 390 -0.61 -16.11 -13.85
C ILE A 390 -1.58 -15.57 -14.90
N ILE A 391 -1.18 -14.56 -15.68
CA ILE A 391 -2.01 -13.95 -16.72
C ILE A 391 -2.41 -15.01 -17.75
N THR A 392 -1.42 -15.72 -18.32
CA THR A 392 -1.66 -16.75 -19.34
C THR A 392 -2.58 -17.86 -18.80
N ALA A 393 -2.33 -18.36 -17.59
CA ALA A 393 -3.15 -19.39 -16.97
C ALA A 393 -4.59 -18.93 -16.70
N SER A 394 -4.78 -17.66 -16.34
CA SER A 394 -6.10 -17.06 -16.11
C SER A 394 -6.90 -16.98 -17.41
N LEU A 395 -6.29 -16.45 -18.48
CA LEU A 395 -6.93 -16.31 -19.79
C LEU A 395 -7.31 -17.68 -20.38
N GLN A 396 -6.46 -18.69 -20.25
CA GLN A 396 -6.76 -20.06 -20.67
C GLN A 396 -7.97 -20.68 -19.95
N ARG A 397 -8.31 -20.20 -18.76
CA ARG A 397 -9.49 -20.64 -17.98
C ARG A 397 -10.72 -19.76 -18.23
N GLY A 398 -10.64 -18.77 -19.11
CA GLY A 398 -11.71 -17.80 -19.34
C GLY A 398 -11.89 -16.79 -18.20
N PHE A 399 -10.89 -16.62 -17.33
CA PHE A 399 -10.97 -15.65 -16.24
C PHE A 399 -10.72 -14.24 -16.74
N ALA A 400 -11.37 -13.29 -16.09
CA ALA A 400 -11.00 -11.89 -16.23
C ALA A 400 -9.67 -11.63 -15.50
N VAL A 401 -8.86 -10.72 -16.03
CA VAL A 401 -7.56 -10.37 -15.45
C VAL A 401 -7.50 -8.88 -15.19
N VAL A 402 -6.99 -8.50 -14.02
CA VAL A 402 -6.62 -7.14 -13.66
C VAL A 402 -5.13 -7.16 -13.31
N ASP A 403 -4.27 -6.74 -14.25
CA ASP A 403 -2.83 -6.74 -14.03
C ASP A 403 -2.38 -5.50 -13.24
N THR A 404 -1.87 -5.72 -12.03
CA THR A 404 -1.43 -4.62 -11.15
C THR A 404 0.07 -4.59 -10.93
N LEU A 405 0.81 -5.63 -11.34
CA LEU A 405 2.24 -5.70 -11.05
C LEU A 405 2.93 -4.50 -11.69
N ARG A 406 2.67 -4.30 -12.99
CA ARG A 406 3.32 -3.23 -13.73
C ARG A 406 2.83 -1.83 -13.35
N MET A 407 1.58 -1.74 -12.96
CA MET A 407 0.99 -0.52 -12.44
C MET A 407 1.66 -0.09 -11.13
N THR A 408 1.85 -1.02 -10.20
CA THR A 408 2.31 -0.72 -8.84
C THR A 408 3.83 -0.57 -8.74
N TYR A 409 4.64 -1.34 -9.50
CA TYR A 409 6.11 -1.21 -9.41
C TYR A 409 6.62 0.09 -10.04
N ALA A 410 5.97 0.56 -11.10
CA ALA A 410 6.34 1.82 -11.74
C ALA A 410 6.10 3.01 -10.80
N ARG A 411 5.20 2.86 -9.85
CA ARG A 411 4.83 3.86 -8.85
C ARG A 411 5.02 3.33 -7.43
N TYR A 412 6.04 2.50 -7.21
CA TYR A 412 6.22 1.78 -5.95
C TYR A 412 6.38 2.72 -4.75
N LYS A 413 6.85 3.96 -4.96
CA LYS A 413 7.02 5.01 -3.97
C LYS A 413 5.70 5.64 -3.50
N ASP A 414 4.56 5.32 -4.13
CA ASP A 414 3.25 5.93 -3.85
C ASP A 414 2.37 5.12 -2.91
N PHE A 415 2.90 4.06 -2.30
CA PHE A 415 2.20 3.37 -1.23
C PHE A 415 1.89 4.33 -0.07
N THR A 416 0.77 4.14 0.60
CA THR A 416 0.22 5.08 1.59
C THR A 416 0.22 4.52 3.00
N GLU A 417 0.02 3.21 3.17
CA GLU A 417 -0.01 2.55 4.47
C GLU A 417 0.63 1.14 4.40
N GLY A 418 0.95 0.60 5.58
CA GLY A 418 1.36 -0.79 5.75
C GLY A 418 2.86 -1.06 5.61
N LYS A 419 3.40 -1.86 6.54
CA LYS A 419 4.83 -2.22 6.59
C LYS A 419 5.35 -2.94 5.34
N CYS A 420 4.48 -3.58 4.58
CA CYS A 420 4.81 -4.26 3.33
C CYS A 420 5.12 -3.31 2.15
N ALA A 421 4.88 -2.00 2.32
CA ALA A 421 4.88 -1.02 1.22
C ALA A 421 4.01 -1.48 0.03
N CYS A 422 2.85 -2.05 0.34
CA CYS A 422 1.98 -2.70 -0.63
C CYS A 422 0.60 -2.07 -0.78
N HIS A 423 0.20 -1.14 0.11
CA HIS A 423 -1.12 -0.51 0.04
C HIS A 423 -1.05 0.78 -0.75
N PHE A 424 -1.78 0.81 -1.85
CA PHE A 424 -1.99 2.00 -2.66
C PHE A 424 -3.34 2.67 -2.37
N HIS A 425 -3.85 2.46 -1.16
CA HIS A 425 -5.06 3.08 -0.64
C HIS A 425 -4.92 3.36 0.85
N LYS A 426 -5.66 4.37 1.30
CA LYS A 426 -5.87 4.71 2.71
C LYS A 426 -7.35 4.88 2.96
N VAL A 427 -7.83 4.48 4.13
CA VAL A 427 -9.23 4.72 4.53
C VAL A 427 -9.29 5.82 5.58
N MET A 428 -9.93 6.91 5.22
CA MET A 428 -10.11 8.10 6.05
C MET A 428 -11.46 8.04 6.74
N LYS A 429 -11.48 8.23 8.06
CA LYS A 429 -12.73 8.41 8.81
C LYS A 429 -13.15 9.88 8.71
N LEU A 430 -14.31 10.14 8.12
CA LEU A 430 -14.85 11.50 7.99
C LEU A 430 -15.68 11.88 9.22
N ARG A 431 -16.55 10.95 9.67
CA ARG A 431 -17.35 11.06 10.90
C ARG A 431 -17.80 9.68 11.36
N ALA A 432 -18.64 9.61 12.39
CA ALA A 432 -19.21 8.34 12.84
C ALA A 432 -19.91 7.61 11.68
N ASN A 433 -19.54 6.36 11.45
CA ASN A 433 -20.09 5.49 10.40
C ASN A 433 -20.00 6.08 8.96
N LEU A 434 -18.99 6.92 8.70
CA LEU A 434 -18.72 7.43 7.36
C LEU A 434 -17.21 7.47 7.10
N TYR A 435 -16.79 6.65 6.13
CA TYR A 435 -15.40 6.56 5.72
C TYR A 435 -15.26 6.75 4.21
N GLN A 436 -14.09 7.21 3.81
CA GLN A 436 -13.70 7.43 2.42
C GLN A 436 -12.40 6.69 2.11
N VAL A 437 -12.33 6.05 0.96
CA VAL A 437 -11.12 5.43 0.41
C VAL A 437 -10.43 6.44 -0.49
N GLU A 438 -9.17 6.72 -0.16
CA GLU A 438 -8.23 7.46 -1.00
C GLU A 438 -7.23 6.50 -1.63
N GLY A 439 -6.75 6.81 -2.83
CA GLY A 439 -5.71 6.01 -3.50
C GLY A 439 -5.93 5.89 -5.00
N LEU A 440 -5.28 6.76 -5.78
CA LEU A 440 -5.42 6.82 -7.23
C LEU A 440 -5.13 5.47 -7.90
N ILE A 441 -4.03 4.83 -7.54
CA ILE A 441 -3.61 3.55 -8.12
C ILE A 441 -4.62 2.45 -7.76
N ASN A 442 -5.14 2.44 -6.52
CA ASN A 442 -6.18 1.49 -6.11
C ASN A 442 -7.49 1.68 -6.87
N ARG A 443 -7.88 2.94 -7.10
CA ARG A 443 -9.03 3.27 -7.94
C ARG A 443 -8.85 2.78 -9.38
N GLN A 444 -7.67 2.95 -9.98
CA GLN A 444 -7.42 2.51 -11.37
C GLN A 444 -7.67 1.01 -11.57
N TYR A 445 -7.05 0.14 -10.77
CA TYR A 445 -7.27 -1.31 -10.92
C TYR A 445 -8.66 -1.76 -10.44
N THR A 446 -9.32 -1.02 -9.55
CA THR A 446 -10.71 -1.29 -9.17
C THR A 446 -11.68 -0.93 -10.31
N ASN A 447 -11.45 0.17 -11.02
CA ASN A 447 -12.21 0.56 -12.19
C ASN A 447 -12.10 -0.48 -13.31
N MET A 448 -10.91 -1.05 -13.53
CA MET A 448 -10.71 -2.12 -14.51
C MET A 448 -11.56 -3.36 -14.18
N MET A 449 -11.58 -3.75 -12.90
CA MET A 449 -12.42 -4.85 -12.43
C MET A 449 -13.91 -4.53 -12.66
N LEU A 450 -14.39 -3.39 -12.16
CA LEU A 450 -15.80 -3.01 -12.23
C LEU A 450 -16.29 -2.85 -13.67
N GLN A 451 -15.49 -2.23 -14.54
CA GLN A 451 -15.80 -2.14 -15.96
C GLN A 451 -15.93 -3.54 -16.55
N ASN A 452 -14.98 -4.44 -16.32
CA ASN A 452 -15.06 -5.80 -16.87
C ASN A 452 -16.30 -6.57 -16.36
N LEU A 453 -16.77 -6.28 -15.14
CA LEU A 453 -17.99 -6.85 -14.62
C LEU A 453 -19.25 -6.32 -15.32
N CYS A 454 -19.24 -5.06 -15.76
CA CYS A 454 -20.42 -4.33 -16.25
C CYS A 454 -20.42 -3.95 -17.73
N SER A 455 -19.39 -4.32 -18.48
CA SER A 455 -19.23 -4.03 -19.92
C SER A 455 -19.60 -5.18 -20.82
#